data_AF-A0A8S3VLN6-F1
#
_entry.id   AF-A0A8S3VLN6-F1
#
_cell.length_a   1.000
_cell.length_b   1.000
_cell.length_c   1.000
_cell.angle_alpha   90.00
_cell.angle_beta   90.00
_cell.angle_gamma   90.00
#
_symmetry.space_group_name_H-M   'P 1'
#
loop_
_entity.id
_entity.type
_entity.pdbx_description
1 polymer ?
#
loop_
_entity_poly.entity_id
_entity_poly.type
_entity_poly.pdbx_seq_one_letter_code
_entity_poly.pdbx_strand_id
1 'polypeptide(L)'
;MEGDNGLNRVDSAVPLQPATTDQQGQGQEDARNYGIVKAVQYGAFGRVQELVEGGYDVNEMDKENVSLLHWASINNRIDIIRYLIDKGAIVDKFGGDLNSTALHWATRQGHLSTVVLLMSYGADPTILDGEGCRCIHLAAQFGHTAIVAYLIAKGNDVDMIDKNGMTPLMYACHRVFGYVILDLNGETPIDMAVAAKLPNLVKRLRQISEMRGSGKSNCLTRYTSDKAFRKRVMWTFPFVALFVVGYIPEMTAPIYMKILLALLAFGGFQICRQFFFDENIMNVIPLPLYLATKVWMYYTWIAYCLPYVDSMKLNILFTINTILLTYNFVKAWKSDPGFIDTNREQKMKTVLDLAETQTLTLQEFCSTCLVHRPLRSKHCGICNKCVAKMDHHCPWIDNCVGANNHKYFIGYLFFLFAFHFCWVGILLVCQLYQVMWLAMTTNERLNAHRYKYFHSEDQDKEVGHSHDDGEKCKHQPKSPFNRGPLSNLIDILGISFCGLLRPNKVDWKNLYDVPGKPENLLRRMRLNVARKTINLFKIFINYRF
;
A
#
# COMPACT_ATOMS: atom_id res chain seq x y z
N MET A 1 -56.36 32.31 -2.97
CA MET A 1 -56.08 32.28 -1.52
C MET A 1 -54.60 32.02 -1.40
N GLU A 2 -53.89 33.13 -1.31
CA GLU A 2 -52.44 33.23 -1.22
C GLU A 2 -51.94 32.65 0.10
N GLY A 3 -50.74 32.10 0.05
CA GLY A 3 -49.95 31.63 1.18
C GLY A 3 -48.50 31.68 0.76
N ASP A 4 -48.03 32.89 0.48
CA ASP A 4 -46.66 33.24 0.17
C ASP A 4 -45.81 33.06 1.43
N ASN A 5 -45.07 31.95 1.52
CA ASN A 5 -44.08 31.73 2.57
C ASN A 5 -42.69 31.90 1.96
N GLY A 6 -42.25 33.16 1.94
CA GLY A 6 -40.87 33.55 1.74
C GLY A 6 -39.97 32.95 2.82
N LEU A 7 -39.40 31.78 2.51
CA LEU A 7 -38.24 31.27 3.21
C LEU A 7 -37.03 32.04 2.69
N ASN A 8 -36.66 33.08 3.44
CA ASN A 8 -35.37 33.74 3.32
C ASN A 8 -34.28 32.66 3.40
N ARG A 9 -33.65 32.42 2.24
CA ARG A 9 -32.29 31.91 2.15
C ARG A 9 -31.48 32.68 3.19
N VAL A 10 -31.02 32.00 4.24
CA VAL A 10 -29.92 32.54 5.04
C VAL A 10 -28.78 32.67 4.04
N ASP A 11 -28.49 33.92 3.66
CA ASP A 11 -27.30 34.23 2.90
C ASP A 11 -26.14 33.60 3.66
N SER A 12 -25.58 32.57 3.03
CA SER A 12 -24.31 31.99 3.41
C SER A 12 -23.36 33.14 3.67
N ALA A 13 -22.99 33.35 4.94
CA ALA A 13 -21.89 34.24 5.28
C ALA A 13 -20.73 33.85 4.36
N VAL A 14 -20.34 34.79 3.51
CA VAL A 14 -19.27 34.60 2.53
C VAL A 14 -18.07 34.06 3.29
N PRO A 15 -17.54 32.87 2.95
CA PRO A 15 -16.31 32.41 3.55
C PRO A 15 -15.24 33.42 3.20
N LEU A 16 -14.69 34.13 4.20
CA LEU A 16 -13.46 34.87 3.97
C LEU A 16 -12.40 33.84 3.58
N GLN A 17 -12.00 33.89 2.32
CA GLN A 17 -10.99 33.01 1.73
C GLN A 17 -9.71 33.07 2.58
N PRO A 18 -8.97 31.95 2.71
CA PRO A 18 -7.69 31.95 3.41
C PRO A 18 -6.79 33.01 2.78
N ALA A 19 -6.06 33.75 3.62
CA ALA A 19 -5.19 34.85 3.21
C ALA A 19 -4.20 34.42 2.12
N THR A 20 -4.60 34.56 0.87
CA THR A 20 -3.72 34.65 -0.28
C THR A 20 -3.19 36.07 -0.31
N THR A 21 -1.88 36.18 -0.38
CA THR A 21 -1.04 37.38 -0.30
C THR A 21 -1.29 38.47 -1.37
N ASP A 22 -2.44 38.51 -2.03
CA ASP A 22 -2.74 39.51 -3.07
C ASP A 22 -4.19 39.99 -2.98
N GLN A 23 -4.48 40.87 -2.03
CA GLN A 23 -5.61 41.81 -2.10
C GLN A 23 -5.19 43.19 -1.57
N GLN A 24 -4.26 43.82 -2.29
CA GLN A 24 -4.16 45.28 -2.30
C GLN A 24 -5.14 45.78 -3.36
N GLY A 25 -6.28 46.37 -2.96
CA GLY A 25 -7.13 47.07 -3.93
C GLY A 25 -8.63 47.19 -3.66
N GLN A 26 -9.12 47.10 -2.43
CA GLN A 26 -10.49 47.56 -2.10
C GLN A 26 -10.42 48.43 -0.84
N GLY A 27 -11.04 49.61 -0.90
CA GLY A 27 -10.80 50.76 -0.02
C GLY A 27 -10.62 50.40 1.46
N GLN A 28 -9.41 50.58 1.96
CA GLN A 28 -9.12 50.56 3.38
C GLN A 28 -9.77 51.79 4.02
N GLU A 29 -11.00 51.65 4.50
CA GLU A 29 -11.42 52.49 5.63
C GLU A 29 -10.35 52.36 6.71
N ASP A 30 -9.79 53.49 7.15
CA ASP A 30 -8.80 53.51 8.22
C ASP A 30 -9.34 52.71 9.41
N ALA A 31 -8.59 51.72 9.88
CA ALA A 31 -9.00 50.88 11.02
C ALA A 31 -9.33 51.69 12.29
N ARG A 32 -8.88 52.95 12.35
CA ARG A 32 -9.24 53.95 13.37
C ARG A 32 -10.73 54.32 13.39
N ASN A 33 -11.40 54.22 12.24
CA ASN A 33 -12.82 54.58 12.08
C ASN A 33 -13.76 53.39 12.32
N TYR A 34 -13.23 52.18 12.55
CA TYR A 34 -14.06 51.02 12.84
C TYR A 34 -14.82 51.21 14.16
N GLY A 35 -16.12 50.90 14.11
CA GLY A 35 -16.91 50.63 15.32
C GLY A 35 -16.43 49.36 16.01
N ILE A 36 -16.73 49.19 17.30
CA ILE A 36 -16.15 48.14 18.14
C ILE A 36 -16.32 46.72 17.58
N VAL A 37 -17.51 46.36 17.09
CA VAL A 37 -17.78 45.03 16.52
C VAL A 37 -16.92 44.78 15.27
N LYS A 38 -16.87 45.74 14.35
CA LYS A 38 -16.04 45.67 13.14
C LYS A 38 -14.55 45.60 13.51
N ALA A 39 -14.11 46.40 14.48
CA ALA A 39 -12.73 46.36 14.97
C ALA A 39 -12.37 44.97 15.52
N VAL A 40 -13.27 44.34 16.28
CA VAL A 40 -13.11 42.96 16.77
C VAL A 40 -13.05 41.96 15.62
N GLN A 41 -14.03 41.97 14.71
CA GLN A 41 -14.09 41.03 13.58
C GLN A 41 -12.82 41.07 12.71
N TYR A 42 -12.31 42.27 12.41
CA TYR A 42 -11.11 42.46 11.59
C TYR A 42 -9.79 42.31 12.36
N GLY A 43 -9.82 42.17 13.68
CA GLY A 43 -8.61 42.01 14.48
C GLY A 43 -7.84 43.32 14.74
N ALA A 44 -8.50 44.47 14.67
CA ALA A 44 -7.89 45.79 14.90
C ALA A 44 -7.68 46.04 16.41
N PHE A 45 -6.75 45.29 17.01
CA PHE A 45 -6.51 45.24 18.46
C PHE A 45 -6.38 46.62 19.11
N GLY A 46 -5.54 47.50 18.58
CA GLY A 46 -5.36 48.85 19.14
C GLY A 46 -6.65 49.68 19.18
N ARG A 47 -7.52 49.54 18.17
CA ARG A 47 -8.82 50.22 18.15
C ARG A 47 -9.79 49.62 19.18
N VAL A 48 -9.75 48.30 19.37
CA VAL A 48 -10.55 47.63 20.40
C VAL A 48 -10.13 48.10 21.79
N GLN A 49 -8.82 48.18 22.06
CA GLN A 49 -8.30 48.69 23.33
C GLN A 49 -8.75 50.12 23.59
N GLU A 50 -8.57 51.01 22.61
CA GLU A 50 -8.98 52.42 22.70
C GLU A 50 -10.47 52.56 23.05
N LEU A 51 -11.34 51.81 22.39
CA LEU A 51 -12.79 51.89 22.61
C LEU A 51 -13.23 51.32 23.96
N VAL A 52 -12.62 50.21 24.40
CA VAL A 52 -12.92 49.61 25.71
C VAL A 52 -12.40 50.49 26.85
N GLU A 53 -11.20 51.08 26.69
CA GLU A 53 -10.66 52.05 27.66
C GLU A 53 -11.41 53.38 27.65
N GLY A 54 -12.03 53.73 26.52
CA GLY A 54 -12.98 54.82 26.37
C GLY A 54 -14.34 54.59 27.06
N GLY A 55 -14.53 53.44 27.71
CA GLY A 55 -15.71 53.14 28.53
C GLY A 55 -16.74 52.20 27.89
N TYR A 56 -16.42 51.56 26.76
CA TYR A 56 -17.30 50.54 26.19
C TYR A 56 -17.37 49.30 27.10
N ASP A 57 -18.58 48.87 27.47
CA ASP A 57 -18.77 47.66 28.27
C ASP A 57 -18.54 46.42 27.41
N VAL A 58 -17.53 45.60 27.76
CA VAL A 58 -17.18 44.38 27.03
C VAL A 58 -18.30 43.33 27.03
N ASN A 59 -19.26 43.45 27.95
CA ASN A 59 -20.43 42.59 28.02
C ASN A 59 -21.66 43.19 27.32
N GLU A 60 -21.58 44.39 26.76
CA GLU A 60 -22.66 44.94 25.96
C GLU A 60 -22.95 44.02 24.76
N MET A 61 -24.23 43.80 24.49
CA MET A 61 -24.70 42.98 23.39
C MET A 61 -25.02 43.91 22.21
N ASP A 62 -24.65 43.53 21.00
CA ASP A 62 -25.05 44.27 19.82
C ASP A 62 -26.53 44.07 19.47
N LYS A 63 -26.95 44.62 18.32
CA LYS A 63 -28.34 44.55 17.83
C LYS A 63 -28.81 43.13 17.52
N GLU A 64 -27.88 42.19 17.31
CA GLU A 64 -28.16 40.78 17.03
C GLU A 64 -28.10 39.94 18.31
N ASN A 65 -28.04 40.60 19.48
CA ASN A 65 -27.84 39.95 20.77
C ASN A 65 -26.54 39.11 20.78
N VAL A 66 -25.46 39.64 20.20
CA VAL A 66 -24.14 39.00 20.15
C VAL A 66 -23.13 39.82 20.95
N SER A 67 -22.32 39.17 21.78
CA SER A 67 -21.24 39.84 22.54
C SER A 67 -19.96 39.96 21.70
N LEU A 68 -19.07 40.89 22.08
CA LEU A 68 -17.75 41.02 21.46
C LEU A 68 -16.94 39.72 21.51
N LEU A 69 -17.10 38.93 22.58
CA LEU A 69 -16.40 37.65 22.73
C LEU A 69 -16.81 36.65 21.64
N HIS A 70 -18.09 36.60 21.25
CA HIS A 70 -18.56 35.76 20.14
C HIS A 70 -17.91 36.15 18.81
N TRP A 71 -17.89 37.45 18.50
CA TRP A 71 -17.28 37.98 17.28
C TRP A 71 -15.78 37.73 17.21
N ALA A 72 -15.09 37.86 18.34
CA ALA A 72 -13.67 37.56 18.45
C ALA A 72 -13.43 36.04 18.24
N SER A 73 -14.28 35.19 18.83
CA SER A 73 -14.16 33.74 18.78
C SER A 73 -14.44 33.12 17.43
N ILE A 74 -15.47 33.58 16.70
CA ILE A 74 -15.78 33.08 15.35
C ILE A 74 -14.74 33.51 14.30
N ASN A 75 -13.93 34.54 14.59
CA ASN A 75 -12.87 35.04 13.71
C ASN A 75 -11.45 34.67 14.20
N ASN A 76 -11.32 33.78 15.18
CA ASN A 76 -10.04 33.32 15.74
C ASN A 76 -9.12 34.46 16.24
N ARG A 77 -9.67 35.51 16.87
CA ARG A 77 -8.92 36.69 17.32
C ARG A 77 -8.33 36.51 18.73
N ILE A 78 -7.32 35.66 18.84
CA ILE A 78 -6.71 35.21 20.12
C ILE A 78 -6.37 36.37 21.06
N ASP A 79 -5.67 37.40 20.59
CA ASP A 79 -5.23 38.51 21.45
C ASP A 79 -6.41 39.36 21.95
N ILE A 80 -7.41 39.57 21.10
CA ILE A 80 -8.64 40.27 21.47
C ILE A 80 -9.44 39.46 22.48
N ILE A 81 -9.54 38.14 22.31
CA ILE A 81 -10.24 37.26 23.26
C ILE A 81 -9.62 37.36 24.65
N ARG A 82 -8.28 37.26 24.73
CA ARG A 82 -7.55 37.43 26.00
C ARG A 82 -7.87 38.78 26.64
N TYR A 83 -7.71 39.85 25.87
CA TYR A 83 -7.97 41.20 26.35
C TYR A 83 -9.42 41.39 26.84
N LEU A 84 -10.41 40.91 26.11
CA LEU A 84 -11.82 41.02 26.50
C LEU A 84 -12.10 40.26 27.80
N ILE A 85 -11.57 39.04 27.96
CA ILE A 85 -11.74 38.26 29.18
C ILE A 85 -11.02 38.93 30.36
N ASP A 86 -9.81 39.46 30.16
CA ASP A 86 -9.07 40.21 31.18
C ASP A 86 -9.80 41.49 31.62
N LYS A 87 -10.64 42.06 30.74
CA LYS A 87 -11.53 43.20 31.02
C LYS A 87 -12.89 42.78 31.61
N GLY A 88 -13.09 41.50 31.92
CA GLY A 88 -14.29 41.01 32.60
C GLY A 88 -15.41 40.52 31.67
N ALA A 89 -15.10 40.16 30.42
CA ALA A 89 -16.08 39.51 29.54
C ALA A 89 -16.50 38.15 30.13
N ILE A 90 -17.82 37.90 30.16
CA ILE A 90 -18.39 36.64 30.65
C ILE A 90 -18.13 35.55 29.60
N VAL A 91 -17.33 34.55 29.96
CA VAL A 91 -16.84 33.50 29.05
C VAL A 91 -17.97 32.66 28.42
N ASP A 92 -18.90 32.18 29.26
CA ASP A 92 -20.07 31.39 28.82
C ASP A 92 -21.33 32.25 28.67
N LYS A 93 -21.16 33.50 28.21
CA LYS A 93 -22.31 34.34 27.87
C LYS A 93 -23.04 33.74 26.67
N PHE A 94 -24.36 33.64 26.76
CA PHE A 94 -25.20 33.25 25.63
C PHE A 94 -25.45 34.44 24.71
N GLY A 95 -25.46 34.19 23.39
CA GLY A 95 -25.77 35.19 22.38
C GLY A 95 -26.18 34.59 21.03
N GLY A 96 -26.67 35.47 20.16
CA GLY A 96 -27.18 35.18 18.82
C GLY A 96 -28.47 34.36 18.81
N ASP A 97 -29.03 34.17 17.61
CA ASP A 97 -30.29 33.46 17.39
C ASP A 97 -30.25 31.99 17.85
N LEU A 98 -29.08 31.37 17.79
CA LEU A 98 -28.86 29.99 18.23
C LEU A 98 -28.60 29.87 19.74
N ASN A 99 -28.80 30.94 20.52
CA ASN A 99 -28.57 30.98 21.97
C ASN A 99 -27.33 30.15 22.37
N SER A 100 -26.18 30.53 21.79
CA SER A 100 -24.93 29.78 21.84
C SER A 100 -23.89 30.54 22.66
N THR A 101 -22.83 29.87 23.11
CA THR A 101 -21.68 30.54 23.74
C THR A 101 -20.58 30.81 22.72
N ALA A 102 -19.60 31.65 23.07
CA ALA A 102 -18.42 31.90 22.25
C ALA A 102 -17.63 30.62 21.92
N LEU A 103 -17.63 29.64 22.83
CA LEU A 103 -17.02 28.32 22.62
C LEU A 103 -17.74 27.51 21.53
N HIS A 104 -19.07 27.58 21.47
CA HIS A 104 -19.85 26.95 20.39
C HIS A 104 -19.49 27.58 19.03
N TRP A 105 -19.39 28.92 18.96
CA TRP A 105 -19.05 29.62 17.71
C TRP A 105 -17.65 29.25 17.21
N ALA A 106 -16.65 29.24 18.10
CA ALA A 106 -15.31 28.77 17.76
C ALA A 106 -15.29 27.30 17.30
N THR A 107 -16.11 26.46 17.94
CA THR A 107 -16.23 25.05 17.60
C THR A 107 -16.85 24.83 16.22
N ARG A 108 -17.92 25.56 15.86
CA ARG A 108 -18.54 25.49 14.52
C ARG A 108 -17.56 25.86 13.41
N GLN A 109 -16.70 26.85 13.65
CA GLN A 109 -15.69 27.29 12.68
C GLN A 109 -14.40 26.45 12.65
N GLY A 110 -14.21 25.54 13.61
CA GLY A 110 -13.01 24.71 13.63
C GLY A 110 -11.77 25.41 14.21
N HIS A 111 -11.94 26.50 14.95
CA HIS A 111 -10.85 27.28 15.53
C HIS A 111 -10.34 26.64 16.83
N LEU A 112 -9.53 25.58 16.69
CA LEU A 112 -8.94 24.85 17.83
C LEU A 112 -8.20 25.79 18.80
N SER A 113 -7.42 26.75 18.31
CA SER A 113 -6.70 27.73 19.13
C SER A 113 -7.63 28.53 20.05
N THR A 114 -8.78 28.96 19.53
CA THR A 114 -9.81 29.65 20.32
C THR A 114 -10.51 28.70 21.29
N VAL A 115 -10.83 27.47 20.88
CA VAL A 115 -11.44 26.47 21.76
C VAL A 115 -10.55 26.19 22.98
N VAL A 116 -9.27 25.95 22.73
CA VAL A 116 -8.25 25.75 23.77
C VAL A 116 -8.17 26.97 24.70
N LEU A 117 -8.12 28.18 24.14
CA LEU A 117 -8.04 29.41 24.91
C LEU A 117 -9.27 29.61 25.80
N LEU A 118 -10.48 29.52 25.26
CA LEU A 118 -11.72 29.71 26.03
C LEU A 118 -11.85 28.68 27.14
N MET A 119 -11.54 27.40 26.87
CA MET A 119 -11.54 26.36 27.90
C MET A 119 -10.48 26.60 28.97
N SER A 120 -9.33 27.20 28.64
CA SER A 120 -8.33 27.60 29.64
C SER A 120 -8.81 28.73 30.57
N TYR A 121 -9.76 29.55 30.11
CA TYR A 121 -10.48 30.54 30.92
C TYR A 121 -11.77 30.00 31.57
N GLY A 122 -11.99 28.68 31.53
CA GLY A 122 -13.09 28.03 32.23
C GLY A 122 -14.39 27.86 31.44
N ALA A 123 -14.38 28.07 30.11
CA ALA A 123 -15.55 27.79 29.27
C ALA A 123 -15.99 26.32 29.37
N ASP A 124 -17.27 26.07 29.59
CA ASP A 124 -17.83 24.73 29.71
C ASP A 124 -18.26 24.14 28.35
N PRO A 125 -17.57 23.09 27.84
CA PRO A 125 -17.92 22.46 26.56
C PRO A 125 -19.21 21.62 26.62
N THR A 126 -19.76 21.40 27.81
CA THR A 126 -20.96 20.56 28.03
C THR A 126 -22.27 21.33 27.98
N ILE A 127 -22.20 22.67 27.88
CA ILE A 127 -23.36 23.53 27.66
C ILE A 127 -24.05 23.15 26.35
N LEU A 128 -25.39 23.24 26.37
CA LEU A 128 -26.23 23.03 25.20
C LEU A 128 -26.55 24.37 24.55
N ASP A 129 -26.35 24.45 23.25
CA ASP A 129 -26.85 25.58 22.46
C ASP A 129 -28.37 25.48 22.17
N GLY A 130 -28.88 26.45 21.41
CA GLY A 130 -30.27 26.51 20.98
C GLY A 130 -30.71 25.34 20.08
N GLU A 131 -29.79 24.70 19.36
CA GLU A 131 -30.06 23.46 18.60
C GLU A 131 -30.02 22.22 19.49
N GLY A 132 -29.69 22.39 20.78
CA GLY A 132 -29.54 21.29 21.73
C GLY A 132 -28.26 20.50 21.54
N CYS A 133 -27.26 21.06 20.86
CA CYS A 133 -25.95 20.47 20.65
C CYS A 133 -24.95 20.96 21.71
N ARG A 134 -23.98 20.11 22.02
CA ARG A 134 -22.76 20.48 22.78
C ARG A 134 -21.60 20.65 21.83
N CYS A 135 -20.48 21.18 22.32
CA CYS A 135 -19.28 21.37 21.51
C CYS A 135 -18.79 20.06 20.84
N ILE A 136 -18.86 18.90 21.50
CA ILE A 136 -18.45 17.63 20.88
C ILE A 136 -19.38 17.19 19.72
N HIS A 137 -20.68 17.48 19.83
CA HIS A 137 -21.66 17.25 18.77
C HIS A 137 -21.39 18.17 17.58
N LEU A 138 -21.18 19.47 17.82
CA LEU A 138 -20.83 20.43 16.78
C LEU A 138 -19.49 20.09 16.11
N ALA A 139 -18.46 19.74 16.88
CA ALA A 139 -17.17 19.36 16.32
C ALA A 139 -17.28 18.11 15.43
N ALA A 140 -18.05 17.10 15.85
CA ALA A 140 -18.29 15.89 15.08
C ALA A 140 -19.17 16.13 13.87
N GLN A 141 -20.25 16.92 14.03
CA GLN A 141 -21.10 17.40 12.95
C GLN A 141 -20.19 18.09 11.96
N PHE A 142 -19.47 19.15 12.30
CA PHE A 142 -18.72 19.94 11.33
C PHE A 142 -17.42 19.30 10.78
N GLY A 143 -17.05 18.11 11.26
CA GLY A 143 -15.88 17.35 10.79
C GLY A 143 -14.55 17.83 11.38
N HIS A 144 -14.57 18.59 12.47
CA HIS A 144 -13.40 19.18 13.11
C HIS A 144 -12.70 18.17 14.02
N THR A 145 -12.05 17.17 13.41
CA THR A 145 -11.44 16.02 14.12
C THR A 145 -10.46 16.41 15.21
N ALA A 146 -9.74 17.53 15.04
CA ALA A 146 -8.81 18.07 16.02
C ALA A 146 -9.52 18.50 17.31
N ILE A 147 -10.67 19.18 17.18
CA ILE A 147 -11.48 19.62 18.31
C ILE A 147 -12.16 18.41 18.97
N VAL A 148 -12.67 17.45 18.20
CA VAL A 148 -13.21 16.19 18.76
C VAL A 148 -12.14 15.49 19.60
N ALA A 149 -10.93 15.32 19.08
CA ALA A 149 -9.83 14.70 19.82
C ALA A 149 -9.50 15.47 21.11
N TYR A 150 -9.43 16.80 21.03
CA TYR A 150 -9.14 17.66 22.19
C TYR A 150 -10.22 17.55 23.28
N LEU A 151 -11.50 17.62 22.92
CA LEU A 151 -12.62 17.51 23.86
C LEU A 151 -12.64 16.15 24.56
N ILE A 152 -12.39 15.06 23.82
CA ILE A 152 -12.26 13.71 24.40
C ILE A 152 -11.07 13.64 25.36
N ALA A 153 -9.94 14.25 24.99
CA ALA A 153 -8.76 14.29 25.85
C ALA A 153 -8.98 15.13 27.12
N LYS A 154 -9.85 16.13 27.08
CA LYS A 154 -10.35 16.89 28.25
C LYS A 154 -11.43 16.16 29.06
N GLY A 155 -11.79 14.93 28.70
CA GLY A 155 -12.71 14.08 29.46
C GLY A 155 -14.17 14.18 29.05
N ASN A 156 -14.50 14.78 27.90
CA ASN A 156 -15.86 14.74 27.38
C ASN A 156 -16.25 13.30 27.02
N ASP A 157 -17.45 12.89 27.41
CA ASP A 157 -17.98 11.57 27.07
C ASP A 157 -18.25 11.48 25.56
N VAL A 158 -17.70 10.42 24.94
CA VAL A 158 -17.78 10.15 23.50
C VAL A 158 -19.15 9.67 23.06
N ASP A 159 -19.92 9.08 23.97
CA ASP A 159 -21.23 8.50 23.73
C ASP A 159 -22.36 9.37 24.28
N MET A 160 -22.05 10.59 24.71
CA MET A 160 -23.03 11.55 25.21
C MET A 160 -24.09 11.84 24.16
N ILE A 161 -25.34 12.03 24.60
CA ILE A 161 -26.45 12.39 23.73
C ILE A 161 -26.78 13.89 23.82
N ASP A 162 -27.16 14.47 22.70
CA ASP A 162 -27.71 15.83 22.59
C ASP A 162 -29.22 15.85 22.97
N LYS A 163 -29.91 17.00 22.84
CA LYS A 163 -31.36 17.08 23.13
C LYS A 163 -32.21 16.23 22.18
N ASN A 164 -31.68 15.89 21.00
CA ASN A 164 -32.33 15.10 19.97
C ASN A 164 -32.04 13.59 20.11
N GLY A 165 -31.31 13.17 21.15
CA GLY A 165 -30.91 11.78 21.37
C GLY A 165 -29.71 11.33 20.52
N MET A 166 -29.02 12.26 19.86
CA MET A 166 -27.95 11.98 18.92
C MET A 166 -26.58 12.00 19.59
N THR A 167 -25.75 11.00 19.31
CA THR A 167 -24.35 10.97 19.75
C THR A 167 -23.43 11.66 18.74
N PRO A 168 -22.20 12.05 19.14
CA PRO A 168 -21.20 12.59 18.21
C PRO A 168 -20.93 11.66 17.01
N LEU A 169 -20.95 10.34 17.23
CA LEU A 169 -20.76 9.36 16.15
C LEU A 169 -21.92 9.41 15.13
N MET A 170 -23.15 9.62 15.59
CA MET A 170 -24.31 9.75 14.72
C MET A 170 -24.20 11.01 13.84
N TYR A 171 -23.82 12.15 14.43
CA TYR A 171 -23.52 13.38 13.69
C TYR A 171 -22.40 13.21 12.65
N ALA A 172 -21.34 12.48 12.99
CA ALA A 172 -20.24 12.19 12.07
C ALA A 172 -20.68 11.30 10.89
N CYS A 173 -21.68 10.41 11.09
CA CYS A 173 -22.26 9.61 10.02
C CYS A 173 -23.21 10.45 9.13
N HIS A 174 -23.87 11.45 9.71
CA HIS A 174 -24.90 12.24 9.06
C HIS A 174 -24.36 13.29 8.08
N ARG A 175 -23.29 14.01 8.46
CA ARG A 175 -22.85 15.22 7.74
C ARG A 175 -22.07 14.98 6.45
N VAL A 176 -22.13 13.78 5.87
CA VAL A 176 -21.57 13.64 4.53
C VAL A 176 -22.44 14.39 3.50
N PHE A 177 -23.77 14.58 3.68
CA PHE A 177 -24.61 15.39 2.74
C PHE A 177 -25.96 15.98 3.27
N GLY A 178 -25.98 16.75 4.37
CA GLY A 178 -26.97 17.84 4.57
C GLY A 178 -28.49 17.55 4.50
N TYR A 179 -28.97 16.39 4.94
CA TYR A 179 -30.40 16.19 5.20
C TYR A 179 -30.74 16.61 6.64
N VAL A 180 -31.99 16.97 6.91
CA VAL A 180 -32.55 17.06 8.27
C VAL A 180 -33.57 15.93 8.37
N ILE A 181 -33.49 15.08 9.40
CA ILE A 181 -34.59 14.15 9.70
C ILE A 181 -35.03 14.35 11.15
N LEU A 182 -36.33 14.60 11.24
CA LEU A 182 -37.18 14.60 12.42
C LEU A 182 -37.40 13.17 12.91
N ASP A 183 -37.30 12.98 14.22
CA ASP A 183 -37.69 11.79 15.00
C ASP A 183 -36.76 10.56 14.87
N LEU A 184 -35.77 10.49 15.77
CA LEU A 184 -34.77 9.43 15.90
C LEU A 184 -35.06 8.54 17.12
N ASN A 185 -36.16 7.81 17.07
CA ASN A 185 -36.41 6.76 18.06
C ASN A 185 -35.84 5.41 17.59
N GLY A 186 -34.53 5.21 17.81
CA GLY A 186 -33.89 3.89 17.76
C GLY A 186 -32.98 3.57 16.57
N GLU A 187 -32.67 4.53 15.69
CA GLU A 187 -31.75 4.29 14.57
C GLU A 187 -30.28 4.17 15.03
N THR A 188 -29.57 3.16 14.53
CA THR A 188 -28.14 2.99 14.86
C THR A 188 -27.25 3.83 13.94
N PRO A 189 -25.98 4.12 14.31
CA PRO A 189 -25.03 4.78 13.40
C PRO A 189 -24.82 4.03 12.07
N ILE A 190 -25.04 2.70 12.04
CA ILE A 190 -24.98 1.92 10.81
C ILE A 190 -26.15 2.26 9.90
N ASP A 191 -27.36 2.36 10.45
CA ASP A 191 -28.57 2.66 9.69
C ASP A 191 -28.49 4.07 9.08
N MET A 192 -28.02 5.05 9.86
CA MET A 192 -27.71 6.39 9.36
C MET A 192 -26.65 6.39 8.26
N ALA A 193 -25.55 5.62 8.42
CA ALA A 193 -24.52 5.53 7.39
C ALA A 193 -25.02 4.85 6.10
N VAL A 194 -25.97 3.91 6.21
CA VAL A 194 -26.65 3.28 5.07
C VAL A 194 -27.57 4.29 4.39
N ALA A 195 -28.40 5.01 5.15
CA ALA A 195 -29.27 6.07 4.63
C ALA A 195 -28.47 7.17 3.92
N ALA A 196 -27.32 7.54 4.49
CA ALA A 196 -26.37 8.50 3.92
C ALA A 196 -25.55 7.96 2.73
N LYS A 197 -25.75 6.69 2.32
CA LYS A 197 -25.05 6.03 1.19
C LYS A 197 -23.52 6.03 1.31
N LEU A 198 -22.98 5.69 2.49
CA LEU A 198 -21.54 5.68 2.79
C LEU A 198 -20.94 4.27 2.80
N PRO A 199 -20.59 3.67 1.65
CA PRO A 199 -20.22 2.25 1.57
C PRO A 199 -18.98 1.90 2.41
N ASN A 200 -17.98 2.79 2.46
CA ASN A 200 -16.76 2.60 3.23
C ASN A 200 -17.01 2.68 4.74
N LEU A 201 -17.84 3.63 5.18
CA LEU A 201 -18.18 3.80 6.58
C LEU A 201 -19.07 2.64 7.07
N VAL A 202 -20.09 2.27 6.29
CA VAL A 202 -20.94 1.11 6.56
C VAL A 202 -20.09 -0.16 6.68
N LYS A 203 -19.16 -0.38 5.75
CA LYS A 203 -18.26 -1.55 5.80
C LYS A 203 -17.42 -1.54 7.07
N ARG A 204 -16.88 -0.40 7.48
CA ARG A 204 -16.06 -0.27 8.69
C ARG A 204 -16.89 -0.49 9.96
N LEU A 205 -18.07 0.12 10.05
CA LEU A 205 -18.97 -0.04 11.20
C LEU A 205 -19.49 -1.48 11.31
N ARG A 206 -19.84 -2.13 10.20
CA ARG A 206 -20.20 -3.56 10.16
C ARG A 206 -19.05 -4.44 10.62
N GLN A 207 -17.81 -4.20 10.16
CA GLN A 207 -16.63 -4.95 10.62
C GLN A 207 -16.43 -4.81 12.14
N ILE A 208 -16.65 -3.62 12.70
CA ILE A 208 -16.56 -3.39 14.15
C ILE A 208 -17.69 -4.11 14.90
N SER A 209 -18.92 -4.09 14.37
CA SER A 209 -20.08 -4.79 14.94
C SER A 209 -19.92 -6.32 14.89
N GLU A 210 -19.40 -6.85 13.78
CA GLU A 210 -19.06 -8.27 13.62
C GLU A 210 -18.00 -8.73 14.64
N MET A 211 -16.95 -7.92 14.87
CA MET A 211 -15.96 -8.20 15.92
C MET A 211 -16.58 -8.21 17.33
N ARG A 212 -17.72 -7.54 17.53
CA ARG A 212 -18.48 -7.51 18.78
C ARG A 212 -19.50 -8.65 18.92
N GLY A 213 -19.56 -9.58 17.96
CA GLY A 213 -20.24 -10.88 18.13
C GLY A 213 -21.69 -10.97 17.64
N SER A 214 -22.18 -10.00 16.86
CA SER A 214 -23.55 -10.01 16.34
C SER A 214 -23.65 -10.61 14.94
N GLY A 215 -23.71 -11.95 14.82
CA GLY A 215 -24.01 -12.57 13.53
C GLY A 215 -24.37 -14.05 13.61
N LYS A 216 -25.65 -14.38 13.41
CA LYS A 216 -26.10 -15.73 13.07
C LYS A 216 -25.75 -16.01 11.61
N SER A 217 -25.14 -17.16 11.28
CA SER A 217 -24.93 -17.55 9.87
C SER A 217 -25.04 -19.06 9.64
N ASN A 218 -25.51 -19.42 8.44
CA ASN A 218 -25.67 -20.78 7.93
C ASN A 218 -24.31 -21.48 7.70
N CYS A 219 -24.31 -22.81 7.62
CA CYS A 219 -23.10 -23.65 7.60
C CYS A 219 -22.13 -23.36 6.43
N LEU A 220 -22.61 -23.20 5.19
CA LEU A 220 -21.74 -22.89 4.03
C LEU A 220 -21.22 -21.46 4.04
N THR A 221 -22.08 -20.51 4.44
CA THR A 221 -21.70 -19.10 4.65
C THR A 221 -20.64 -18.98 5.75
N ARG A 222 -20.67 -19.86 6.76
CA ARG A 222 -19.68 -19.89 7.84
C ARG A 222 -18.26 -20.15 7.34
N TYR A 223 -18.06 -21.02 6.35
CA TYR A 223 -16.71 -21.34 5.81
C TYR A 223 -16.22 -20.31 4.80
N THR A 224 -17.08 -19.83 3.89
CA THR A 224 -16.68 -18.81 2.91
C THR A 224 -16.58 -17.41 3.51
N SER A 225 -17.22 -17.15 4.66
CA SER A 225 -17.13 -15.86 5.37
C SER A 225 -16.09 -15.86 6.49
N ASP A 226 -15.53 -17.01 6.89
CA ASP A 226 -14.44 -17.06 7.85
C ASP A 226 -13.14 -16.51 7.24
N LYS A 227 -12.76 -15.30 7.67
CA LYS A 227 -11.54 -14.61 7.26
C LYS A 227 -10.28 -15.43 7.53
N ALA A 228 -10.24 -16.22 8.60
CA ALA A 228 -9.08 -17.06 8.93
C ALA A 228 -8.96 -18.26 7.99
N PHE A 229 -10.10 -18.87 7.62
CA PHE A 229 -10.12 -19.95 6.62
C PHE A 229 -9.68 -19.44 5.24
N ARG A 230 -10.25 -18.32 4.77
CA ARG A 230 -9.85 -17.72 3.48
C ARG A 230 -8.36 -17.39 3.43
N LYS A 231 -7.81 -16.80 4.50
CA LYS A 231 -6.37 -16.54 4.62
C LYS A 231 -5.54 -17.81 4.48
N ARG A 232 -5.95 -18.92 5.09
CA ARG A 232 -5.26 -20.22 4.97
C ARG A 232 -5.28 -20.74 3.52
N VAL A 233 -6.42 -20.66 2.84
CA VAL A 233 -6.55 -21.06 1.43
C VAL A 233 -5.65 -20.20 0.53
N MET A 234 -5.64 -18.88 0.72
CA MET A 234 -4.79 -17.97 -0.03
C MET A 234 -3.29 -18.20 0.24
N TRP A 235 -2.93 -18.63 1.45
CA TRP A 235 -1.56 -19.02 1.80
C TRP A 235 -1.10 -20.30 1.10
N THR A 236 -1.96 -21.31 1.04
CA THR A 236 -1.60 -22.60 0.42
C THR A 236 -1.68 -22.56 -1.11
N PHE A 237 -2.50 -21.67 -1.68
CA PHE A 237 -2.75 -21.60 -3.11
C PHE A 237 -1.48 -21.46 -3.97
N PRO A 238 -0.53 -20.54 -3.70
CA PRO A 238 0.68 -20.42 -4.54
C PRO A 238 1.55 -21.67 -4.57
N PHE A 239 1.61 -22.43 -3.47
CA PHE A 239 2.38 -23.68 -3.41
C PHE A 239 1.82 -24.73 -4.37
N VAL A 240 0.49 -24.92 -4.35
CA VAL A 240 -0.21 -25.86 -5.24
C VAL A 240 -0.21 -25.36 -6.68
N ALA A 241 -0.47 -24.07 -6.89
CA ALA A 241 -0.56 -23.49 -8.23
C ALA A 241 0.76 -23.61 -9.00
N LEU A 242 1.89 -23.27 -8.36
CA LEU A 242 3.21 -23.40 -9.00
C LEU A 242 3.53 -24.86 -9.33
N PHE A 243 3.19 -25.80 -8.45
CA PHE A 243 3.36 -27.22 -8.70
C PHE A 243 2.56 -27.70 -9.91
N VAL A 244 1.26 -27.42 -9.94
CA VAL A 244 0.35 -27.87 -11.01
C VAL A 244 0.78 -27.30 -12.36
N VAL A 245 1.13 -26.01 -12.41
CA VAL A 245 1.61 -25.35 -13.64
C VAL A 245 2.92 -25.95 -14.15
N GLY A 246 3.83 -26.34 -13.26
CA GLY A 246 5.09 -27.00 -13.64
C GLY A 246 4.92 -28.47 -14.02
N TYR A 247 4.08 -29.22 -13.30
CA TYR A 247 3.90 -30.66 -13.44
C TYR A 247 3.13 -31.04 -14.71
N ILE A 248 2.14 -30.25 -15.12
CA ILE A 248 1.32 -30.56 -16.30
C ILE A 248 2.16 -30.68 -17.59
N PRO A 249 3.07 -29.74 -17.90
CA PRO A 249 3.98 -29.89 -19.03
C PRO A 249 4.93 -31.08 -18.89
N GLU A 250 5.40 -31.38 -17.67
CA GLU A 250 6.40 -32.42 -17.41
C GLU A 250 5.86 -33.84 -17.58
N MET A 251 4.58 -34.08 -17.25
CA MET A 251 4.02 -35.44 -17.23
C MET A 251 4.21 -36.19 -18.56
N THR A 252 4.41 -37.50 -18.49
CA THR A 252 4.48 -38.39 -19.65
C THR A 252 3.07 -38.77 -20.14
N ALA A 253 2.27 -37.77 -20.50
CA ALA A 253 0.92 -37.94 -21.07
C ALA A 253 0.83 -37.38 -22.50
N PRO A 254 -0.12 -37.86 -23.32
CA PRO A 254 -0.37 -37.25 -24.63
C PRO A 254 -0.89 -35.81 -24.50
N ILE A 255 -0.64 -35.00 -25.53
CA ILE A 255 -0.89 -33.54 -25.50
C ILE A 255 -2.34 -33.17 -25.20
N TYR A 256 -3.31 -33.96 -25.67
CA TYR A 256 -4.73 -33.69 -25.43
C TYR A 256 -5.10 -33.83 -23.94
N MET A 257 -4.51 -34.79 -23.22
CA MET A 257 -4.68 -34.94 -21.77
C MET A 257 -4.06 -33.76 -21.02
N LYS A 258 -2.89 -33.27 -21.46
CA LYS A 258 -2.25 -32.09 -20.87
C LYS A 258 -3.10 -30.83 -21.02
N ILE A 259 -3.66 -30.63 -22.21
CA ILE A 259 -4.58 -29.52 -22.48
C ILE A 259 -5.83 -29.64 -21.58
N LEU A 260 -6.42 -30.83 -21.48
CA LEU A 260 -7.58 -31.07 -20.62
C LEU A 260 -7.26 -30.76 -19.15
N LEU A 261 -6.15 -31.27 -18.62
CA LEU A 261 -5.74 -31.02 -17.23
C LEU A 261 -5.40 -29.55 -16.97
N ALA A 262 -4.81 -28.85 -17.95
CA ALA A 262 -4.57 -27.40 -17.86
C ALA A 262 -5.88 -26.60 -17.78
N LEU A 263 -6.88 -26.98 -18.58
CA LEU A 263 -8.21 -26.34 -18.54
C LEU A 263 -8.93 -26.62 -17.22
N LEU A 264 -8.87 -27.84 -16.70
CA LEU A 264 -9.44 -28.20 -15.40
C LEU A 264 -8.75 -27.44 -14.25
N ALA A 265 -7.42 -27.35 -14.28
CA ALA A 265 -6.65 -26.57 -13.30
C ALA A 265 -7.02 -25.09 -13.36
N PHE A 266 -7.11 -24.51 -14.57
CA PHE A 266 -7.53 -23.12 -14.76
C PHE A 266 -8.94 -22.87 -14.22
N GLY A 267 -9.90 -23.75 -14.55
CA GLY A 267 -11.27 -23.68 -14.01
C GLY A 267 -11.30 -23.76 -12.48
N GLY A 268 -10.54 -24.69 -11.89
CA GLY A 268 -10.39 -24.82 -10.44
C GLY A 268 -9.78 -23.57 -9.79
N PHE A 269 -8.79 -22.95 -10.42
CA PHE A 269 -8.21 -21.69 -9.95
C PHE A 269 -9.20 -20.53 -10.02
N GLN A 270 -10.02 -20.44 -11.07
CA GLN A 270 -11.05 -19.39 -11.19
C GLN A 270 -12.14 -19.55 -10.13
N ILE A 271 -12.59 -20.78 -9.88
CA ILE A 271 -13.55 -21.09 -8.81
C ILE A 271 -12.93 -20.71 -7.46
N CYS A 272 -11.70 -21.14 -7.17
CA CYS A 272 -11.01 -20.81 -5.93
C CYS A 272 -10.88 -19.29 -5.74
N ARG A 273 -10.53 -18.56 -6.80
CA ARG A 273 -10.47 -17.10 -6.80
C ARG A 273 -11.84 -16.49 -6.48
N GLN A 274 -12.89 -16.94 -7.14
CA GLN A 274 -14.24 -16.39 -6.96
C GLN A 274 -14.78 -16.58 -5.53
N PHE A 275 -14.52 -17.72 -4.90
CA PHE A 275 -15.07 -18.03 -3.57
C PHE A 275 -14.18 -17.58 -2.40
N PHE A 276 -12.85 -17.59 -2.57
CA PHE A 276 -11.94 -17.39 -1.44
C PHE A 276 -11.14 -16.09 -1.50
N PHE A 277 -10.91 -15.50 -2.68
CA PHE A 277 -10.06 -14.32 -2.79
C PHE A 277 -10.91 -13.08 -2.53
N ASP A 278 -10.60 -12.37 -1.45
CA ASP A 278 -11.18 -11.06 -1.16
C ASP A 278 -10.23 -9.98 -1.65
N GLU A 279 -10.73 -8.98 -2.36
CA GLU A 279 -9.94 -7.80 -2.72
C GLU A 279 -9.32 -7.13 -1.48
N ASN A 280 -9.98 -7.23 -0.32
CA ASN A 280 -9.51 -6.62 0.92
C ASN A 280 -8.34 -7.35 1.59
N ILE A 281 -8.07 -8.61 1.25
CA ILE A 281 -6.96 -9.39 1.80
C ILE A 281 -5.96 -9.86 0.73
N MET A 282 -6.00 -9.27 -0.47
CA MET A 282 -5.05 -9.58 -1.56
C MET A 282 -3.59 -9.32 -1.17
N ASN A 283 -3.34 -8.40 -0.24
CA ASN A 283 -1.99 -8.11 0.28
C ASN A 283 -1.32 -9.34 0.94
N VAL A 284 -2.08 -10.38 1.27
CA VAL A 284 -1.55 -11.62 1.87
C VAL A 284 -0.80 -12.49 0.85
N ILE A 285 -1.08 -12.40 -0.45
CA ILE A 285 -0.57 -13.34 -1.48
C ILE A 285 0.95 -13.25 -1.75
N PRO A 286 1.59 -12.07 -1.80
CA PRO A 286 2.99 -11.96 -2.22
C PRO A 286 3.98 -12.76 -1.35
N LEU A 287 3.80 -12.75 -0.03
CA LEU A 287 4.65 -13.51 0.91
C LEU A 287 4.57 -15.04 0.69
N PRO A 288 3.38 -15.70 0.70
CA PRO A 288 3.24 -17.11 0.36
C PRO A 288 3.74 -17.45 -1.05
N LEU A 289 3.53 -16.57 -2.04
CA LEU A 289 4.09 -16.75 -3.38
C LEU A 289 5.61 -16.78 -3.34
N TYR A 290 6.26 -15.82 -2.66
CA TYR A 290 7.70 -15.82 -2.47
C TYR A 290 8.18 -17.12 -1.78
N LEU A 291 7.54 -17.54 -0.68
CA LEU A 291 7.91 -18.76 0.04
C LEU A 291 7.76 -20.00 -0.84
N ALA A 292 6.67 -20.09 -1.62
CA ALA A 292 6.43 -21.18 -2.55
C ALA A 292 7.55 -21.27 -3.60
N THR A 293 8.00 -20.14 -4.17
CA THR A 293 9.14 -20.16 -5.12
C THR A 293 10.41 -20.71 -4.47
N LYS A 294 10.69 -20.36 -3.21
CA LYS A 294 11.87 -20.82 -2.49
C LYS A 294 11.79 -22.31 -2.15
N VAL A 295 10.63 -22.79 -1.72
CA VAL A 295 10.40 -24.23 -1.48
C VAL A 295 10.67 -25.05 -2.73
N TRP A 296 10.05 -24.70 -3.87
CA TRP A 296 10.22 -25.44 -5.12
C TRP A 296 11.64 -25.33 -5.67
N MET A 297 12.29 -24.20 -5.50
CA MET A 297 13.68 -23.99 -5.88
C MET A 297 14.64 -24.87 -5.06
N TYR A 298 14.50 -24.93 -3.73
CA TYR A 298 15.34 -25.79 -2.90
C TYR A 298 15.06 -27.28 -3.14
N TYR A 299 13.80 -27.66 -3.36
CA TYR A 299 13.45 -29.01 -3.80
C TYR A 299 14.16 -29.36 -5.11
N THR A 300 14.14 -28.45 -6.09
CA THR A 300 14.82 -28.65 -7.37
C THR A 300 16.33 -28.80 -7.19
N TRP A 301 16.95 -27.94 -6.37
CA TRP A 301 18.38 -28.03 -6.07
C TRP A 301 18.74 -29.38 -5.44
N ILE A 302 18.03 -29.79 -4.39
CA ILE A 302 18.34 -31.01 -3.62
C ILE A 302 18.05 -32.27 -4.45
N ALA A 303 16.88 -32.36 -5.09
CA ALA A 303 16.45 -33.57 -5.78
C ALA A 303 17.08 -33.74 -7.16
N TYR A 304 17.38 -32.63 -7.87
CA TYR A 304 17.77 -32.68 -9.29
C TYR A 304 19.13 -32.06 -9.60
N CYS A 305 19.66 -31.12 -8.80
CA CYS A 305 20.95 -30.50 -9.08
C CYS A 305 22.09 -31.12 -8.26
N LEU A 306 21.88 -31.31 -6.95
CA LEU A 306 22.88 -31.76 -6.00
C LEU A 306 23.57 -33.07 -6.40
N PRO A 307 22.88 -34.11 -6.93
CA PRO A 307 23.55 -35.34 -7.37
C PRO A 307 24.50 -35.15 -8.55
N TYR A 308 24.42 -34.00 -9.22
CA TYR A 308 25.24 -33.67 -10.37
C TYR A 308 26.29 -32.61 -10.01
N VAL A 309 26.07 -31.71 -9.05
CA VAL A 309 27.05 -30.69 -8.62
C VAL A 309 28.22 -31.30 -7.83
N ASP A 310 29.26 -31.76 -8.53
CA ASP A 310 30.49 -32.30 -7.92
C ASP A 310 31.39 -31.24 -7.25
N SER A 311 31.14 -29.95 -7.50
CA SER A 311 31.93 -28.85 -6.92
C SER A 311 31.50 -28.53 -5.49
N MET A 312 32.28 -29.01 -4.51
CA MET A 312 32.10 -28.68 -3.09
C MET A 312 32.06 -27.16 -2.83
N LYS A 313 32.85 -26.37 -3.58
CA LYS A 313 32.89 -24.90 -3.45
C LYS A 313 31.54 -24.26 -3.83
N LEU A 314 30.91 -24.72 -4.90
CA LEU A 314 29.60 -24.22 -5.34
C LEU A 314 28.49 -24.58 -4.34
N ASN A 315 28.53 -25.80 -3.80
CA ASN A 315 27.58 -26.23 -2.76
C ASN A 315 27.72 -25.41 -1.47
N ILE A 316 28.94 -25.12 -1.03
CA ILE A 316 29.20 -24.24 0.12
C ILE A 316 28.69 -22.82 -0.14
N LEU A 317 29.01 -22.25 -1.30
CA LEU A 317 28.58 -20.89 -1.65
C LEU A 317 27.05 -20.77 -1.70
N PHE A 318 26.39 -21.75 -2.33
CA PHE A 318 24.93 -21.84 -2.37
C PHE A 318 24.33 -21.91 -0.96
N THR A 319 24.91 -22.75 -0.09
CA THR A 319 24.43 -22.95 1.28
C THR A 319 24.60 -21.68 2.11
N ILE A 320 25.77 -21.03 2.05
CA ILE A 320 26.03 -19.77 2.77
C ILE A 320 25.06 -18.68 2.31
N ASN A 321 24.90 -18.49 1.00
CA ASN A 321 23.98 -17.49 0.48
C ASN A 321 22.54 -17.79 0.92
N THR A 322 22.10 -19.05 0.84
CA THR A 322 20.77 -19.51 1.27
C THR A 322 20.51 -19.24 2.75
N ILE A 323 21.48 -19.54 3.62
CA ILE A 323 21.37 -19.31 5.06
C ILE A 323 21.27 -17.81 5.35
N LEU A 324 22.14 -17.00 4.74
CA LEU A 324 22.14 -15.55 4.95
C LEU A 324 20.90 -14.88 4.37
N LEU A 325 20.43 -15.32 3.20
CA LEU A 325 19.17 -14.88 2.61
C LEU A 325 18.00 -15.17 3.55
N THR A 326 17.92 -16.40 4.07
CA THR A 326 16.84 -16.83 4.96
C THR A 326 16.90 -16.09 6.29
N TYR A 327 18.08 -15.91 6.88
CA TYR A 327 18.28 -15.15 8.11
C TYR A 327 17.78 -13.71 7.97
N ASN A 328 18.23 -13.01 6.92
CA ASN A 328 17.85 -11.62 6.68
C ASN A 328 16.36 -11.49 6.37
N PHE A 329 15.80 -12.40 5.59
CA PHE A 329 14.36 -12.45 5.31
C PHE A 329 13.54 -12.65 6.60
N VAL A 330 13.87 -13.64 7.43
CA VAL A 330 13.13 -13.91 8.68
C VAL A 330 13.23 -12.74 9.64
N LYS A 331 14.39 -12.08 9.73
CA LYS A 331 14.55 -10.86 10.54
C LYS A 331 13.72 -9.71 9.97
N ALA A 332 13.73 -9.47 8.66
CA ALA A 332 12.90 -8.42 8.05
C ALA A 332 11.40 -8.68 8.27
N TRP A 333 10.97 -9.94 8.15
CA TRP A 333 9.59 -10.37 8.33
C TRP A 333 9.11 -10.25 9.78
N LYS A 334 9.88 -10.77 10.76
CA LYS A 334 9.41 -10.92 12.15
C LYS A 334 9.82 -9.79 13.08
N SER A 335 10.84 -9.00 12.74
CA SER A 335 11.27 -7.90 13.61
C SER A 335 10.26 -6.76 13.57
N ASP A 336 10.09 -6.12 14.73
CA ASP A 336 9.38 -4.84 14.79
C ASP A 336 10.11 -3.82 13.90
N PRO A 337 9.44 -3.22 12.90
CA PRO A 337 10.01 -2.18 12.05
C PRO A 337 10.32 -0.88 12.81
N GLY A 338 9.78 -0.73 14.02
CA GLY A 338 9.81 0.50 14.82
C GLY A 338 8.41 1.08 14.94
N PHE A 339 7.43 0.24 15.31
CA PHE A 339 6.08 0.70 15.59
C PHE A 339 6.08 1.70 16.75
N ILE A 340 5.36 2.79 16.57
CA ILE A 340 5.15 3.81 17.60
C ILE A 340 3.90 3.39 18.37
N ASP A 341 4.11 2.57 19.40
CA ASP A 341 3.06 2.14 20.30
C ASP A 341 2.96 3.13 21.47
N THR A 342 1.74 3.59 21.75
CA THR A 342 1.43 4.53 22.84
C THR A 342 0.20 4.07 23.62
N ASN A 343 0.24 4.31 24.93
CA ASN A 343 -0.87 3.99 25.82
C ASN A 343 -2.00 5.03 25.67
N ARG A 344 -3.23 4.68 26.10
CA ARG A 344 -4.38 5.60 26.02
C ARG A 344 -4.09 6.95 26.68
N GLU A 345 -3.50 6.94 27.88
CA GLU A 345 -3.13 8.14 28.61
C GLU A 345 -2.10 8.99 27.86
N GLN A 346 -1.05 8.37 27.30
CA GLN A 346 -0.05 9.06 26.48
C GLN A 346 -0.67 9.70 25.24
N LYS A 347 -1.59 9.00 24.56
CA LYS A 347 -2.33 9.55 23.41
C LYS A 347 -3.11 10.80 23.79
N MET A 348 -3.85 10.74 24.89
CA MET A 348 -4.61 11.91 25.38
C MET A 348 -3.66 13.06 25.74
N LYS A 349 -2.58 12.77 26.47
CA LYS A 349 -1.56 13.78 26.82
C LYS A 349 -0.95 14.42 25.57
N THR A 350 -0.62 13.64 24.55
CA THR A 350 -0.09 14.17 23.28
C THR A 350 -1.11 15.08 22.58
N VAL A 351 -2.39 14.70 22.55
CA VAL A 351 -3.43 15.56 21.97
C VAL A 351 -3.53 16.89 22.73
N LEU A 352 -3.53 16.84 24.06
CA LEU A 352 -3.57 18.04 24.90
C LEU A 352 -2.35 18.94 24.66
N ASP A 353 -1.15 18.38 24.76
CA ASP A 353 0.12 19.11 24.59
C ASP A 353 0.21 19.79 23.22
N LEU A 354 -0.14 19.08 22.14
CA LEU A 354 -0.12 19.65 20.79
C LEU A 354 -1.21 20.70 20.56
N ALA A 355 -2.40 20.50 21.14
CA ALA A 355 -3.48 21.48 21.04
C ALA A 355 -3.16 22.75 21.84
N GLU A 356 -2.63 22.61 23.04
CA GLU A 356 -2.29 23.71 23.95
C GLU A 356 -1.07 24.52 23.47
N THR A 357 -0.09 23.85 22.85
CA THR A 357 1.02 24.52 22.16
C THR A 357 0.65 25.10 20.79
N GLN A 358 -0.59 24.88 20.32
CA GLN A 358 -1.07 25.28 18.99
C GLN A 358 -0.26 24.68 17.82
N THR A 359 0.40 23.54 18.05
CA THR A 359 1.20 22.83 17.05
C THR A 359 0.47 21.63 16.43
N LEU A 360 -0.82 21.43 16.75
CA LEU A 360 -1.63 20.33 16.24
C LEU A 360 -1.93 20.46 14.73
N THR A 361 -0.91 20.30 13.89
CA THR A 361 -1.02 20.21 12.44
C THR A 361 -1.12 18.73 12.02
N LEU A 362 -1.83 18.45 10.92
CA LEU A 362 -1.94 17.08 10.38
C LEU A 362 -0.59 16.50 9.88
N GLN A 363 0.43 17.35 9.73
CA GLN A 363 1.78 16.95 9.35
C GLN A 363 2.50 16.30 10.53
N GLU A 364 2.33 16.85 11.73
CA GLU A 364 3.00 16.43 12.97
C GLU A 364 2.12 15.50 13.82
N PHE A 365 0.81 15.48 13.60
CA PHE A 365 -0.11 14.63 14.35
C PHE A 365 -0.74 13.52 13.48
N CYS A 366 -0.70 12.29 13.97
CA CYS A 366 -1.44 11.19 13.38
C CYS A 366 -2.84 11.08 13.99
N SER A 367 -3.88 11.51 13.26
CA SER A 367 -5.27 11.38 13.72
C SER A 367 -5.74 9.94 13.95
N THR A 368 -5.14 8.96 13.27
CA THR A 368 -5.52 7.53 13.43
C THR A 368 -4.89 6.88 14.65
N CYS A 369 -3.61 7.17 14.92
CA CYS A 369 -2.89 6.59 16.05
C CYS A 369 -2.95 7.48 17.32
N LEU A 370 -3.37 8.74 17.18
CA LEU A 370 -3.35 9.79 18.20
C LEU A 370 -1.95 9.98 18.79
N VAL A 371 -0.94 10.09 17.91
CA VAL A 371 0.45 10.28 18.30
C VAL A 371 1.09 11.43 17.54
N HIS A 372 2.03 12.10 18.20
CA HIS A 372 2.95 13.00 17.54
C HIS A 372 3.91 12.17 16.68
N ARG A 373 4.02 12.53 15.41
CA ARG A 373 4.83 11.85 14.41
C ARG A 373 6.26 12.35 14.53
N PRO A 374 7.23 11.54 15.01
CA PRO A 374 8.63 11.92 14.93
C PRO A 374 9.06 12.07 13.48
N LEU A 375 10.15 12.81 13.27
CA LEU A 375 10.66 13.14 11.94
C LEU A 375 10.82 11.88 11.07
N ARG A 376 10.29 11.94 9.84
CA ARG A 376 10.26 10.83 8.86
C ARG A 376 9.39 9.61 9.26
N SER A 377 8.53 9.70 10.27
CA SER A 377 7.52 8.65 10.53
C SER A 377 6.31 8.79 9.62
N LYS A 378 5.66 7.67 9.30
CA LYS A 378 4.43 7.62 8.51
C LYS A 378 3.45 6.62 9.11
N HIS A 379 2.15 6.83 8.87
CA HIS A 379 1.13 5.84 9.20
C HIS A 379 1.01 4.83 8.07
N CYS A 380 1.18 3.54 8.38
CA CYS A 380 0.93 2.48 7.42
C CYS A 380 -0.55 2.09 7.48
N GLY A 381 -1.29 2.28 6.38
CA GLY A 381 -2.70 1.89 6.31
C GLY A 381 -2.94 0.38 6.35
N ILE A 382 -1.94 -0.44 5.99
CA ILE A 382 -2.03 -1.92 6.01
C ILE A 382 -1.83 -2.45 7.43
N CYS A 383 -0.77 -2.01 8.12
CA CYS A 383 -0.52 -2.39 9.51
C CYS A 383 -1.40 -1.60 10.50
N ASN A 384 -2.05 -0.52 10.06
CA ASN A 384 -2.83 0.41 10.85
C ASN A 384 -2.06 0.97 12.07
N LYS A 385 -0.77 1.25 11.88
CA LYS A 385 0.15 1.76 12.91
C LYS A 385 1.13 2.78 12.32
N CYS A 386 1.56 3.72 13.15
CA CYS A 386 2.67 4.61 12.82
C CYS A 386 4.01 3.88 12.96
N VAL A 387 4.89 4.07 11.98
CA VAL A 387 6.22 3.44 11.94
C VAL A 387 7.29 4.52 11.87
N ALA A 388 8.30 4.42 12.72
CA ALA A 388 9.44 5.34 12.77
C ALA A 388 10.37 5.16 11.56
N LYS A 389 10.78 6.27 10.94
CA LYS A 389 11.59 6.30 9.70
C LYS A 389 11.05 5.33 8.64
N MET A 390 9.73 5.30 8.48
CA MET A 390 9.06 4.39 7.55
C MET A 390 9.47 4.73 6.12
N ASP A 391 9.99 3.74 5.42
CA ASP A 391 10.21 3.81 3.99
C ASP A 391 8.91 3.43 3.25
N HIS A 392 8.54 2.15 3.32
CA HIS A 392 7.31 1.62 2.74
C HIS A 392 6.82 0.37 3.49
N HIS A 393 5.61 -0.09 3.15
CA HIS A 393 5.14 -1.42 3.52
C HIS A 393 5.47 -2.41 2.40
N CYS A 394 6.20 -3.48 2.70
CA CYS A 394 6.65 -4.43 1.70
C CYS A 394 5.79 -5.71 1.75
N PRO A 395 4.98 -5.98 0.71
CA PRO A 395 4.10 -7.16 0.69
C PRO A 395 4.86 -8.49 0.68
N TRP A 396 6.10 -8.50 0.18
CA TRP A 396 6.93 -9.72 0.05
C TRP A 396 7.46 -10.23 1.39
N ILE A 397 7.54 -9.37 2.40
CA ILE A 397 7.87 -9.72 3.78
C ILE A 397 6.68 -9.55 4.73
N ASP A 398 5.51 -9.17 4.21
CA ASP A 398 4.28 -8.84 4.96
C ASP A 398 4.54 -7.95 6.20
N ASN A 399 5.44 -6.97 6.05
CA ASN A 399 5.87 -6.10 7.14
C ASN A 399 6.29 -4.72 6.60
N CYS A 400 6.26 -3.71 7.47
CA CYS A 400 6.84 -2.41 7.14
C CYS A 400 8.36 -2.47 7.14
N VAL A 401 9.00 -1.60 6.35
CA VAL A 401 10.44 -1.37 6.40
C VAL A 401 10.67 -0.03 7.10
N GLY A 402 11.31 -0.06 8.26
CA GLY A 402 11.48 1.10 9.14
C GLY A 402 12.81 1.10 9.88
N ALA A 403 12.89 1.94 10.90
CA ALA A 403 14.11 2.20 11.67
C ALA A 403 14.81 0.92 12.17
N ASN A 404 14.07 -0.07 12.63
CA ASN A 404 14.65 -1.21 13.35
C ASN A 404 14.97 -2.42 12.45
N ASN A 405 14.30 -2.55 11.30
CA ASN A 405 14.46 -3.72 10.42
C ASN A 405 15.05 -3.42 9.03
N HIS A 406 15.26 -2.14 8.66
CA HIS A 406 15.80 -1.76 7.34
C HIS A 406 17.10 -2.48 6.98
N LYS A 407 18.04 -2.65 7.93
CA LYS A 407 19.31 -3.36 7.69
C LYS A 407 19.12 -4.80 7.22
N TYR A 408 18.14 -5.50 7.79
CA TYR A 408 17.81 -6.87 7.42
C TYR A 408 17.10 -6.91 6.07
N PHE A 409 16.27 -5.90 5.77
CA PHE A 409 15.64 -5.77 4.46
C PHE A 409 16.68 -5.54 3.34
N ILE A 410 17.67 -4.67 3.56
CA ILE A 410 18.77 -4.46 2.61
C ILE A 410 19.62 -5.73 2.46
N GLY A 411 19.94 -6.41 3.57
CA GLY A 411 20.62 -7.71 3.51
C GLY A 411 19.84 -8.74 2.71
N TYR A 412 18.52 -8.81 2.92
CA TYR A 412 17.61 -9.68 2.16
C TYR A 412 17.70 -9.38 0.65
N LEU A 413 17.59 -8.11 0.24
CA LEU A 413 17.71 -7.72 -1.16
C LEU A 413 19.09 -8.05 -1.75
N PHE A 414 20.17 -7.81 -0.99
CA PHE A 414 21.53 -8.12 -1.42
C PHE A 414 21.73 -9.61 -1.68
N PHE A 415 21.38 -10.48 -0.72
CA PHE A 415 21.54 -11.91 -0.90
C PHE A 415 20.58 -12.46 -1.96
N LEU A 416 19.38 -11.88 -2.08
CA LEU A 416 18.42 -12.24 -3.13
C LEU A 416 19.00 -11.90 -4.51
N PHE A 417 19.56 -10.71 -4.67
CA PHE A 417 20.22 -10.29 -5.90
C PHE A 417 21.41 -11.18 -6.22
N ALA A 418 22.31 -11.41 -5.26
CA ALA A 418 23.47 -12.28 -5.44
C ALA A 418 23.05 -13.70 -5.85
N PHE A 419 22.00 -14.24 -5.24
CA PHE A 419 21.45 -15.54 -5.58
C PHE A 419 20.96 -15.59 -7.04
N HIS A 420 20.14 -14.63 -7.46
CA HIS A 420 19.61 -14.59 -8.83
C HIS A 420 20.70 -14.28 -9.86
N PHE A 421 21.64 -13.39 -9.53
CA PHE A 421 22.77 -13.04 -10.38
C PHE A 421 23.66 -14.28 -10.62
N CYS A 422 23.96 -15.05 -9.59
CA CYS A 422 24.68 -16.31 -9.75
C CYS A 422 23.90 -17.30 -10.62
N TRP A 423 22.61 -17.52 -10.34
CA TRP A 423 21.80 -18.49 -11.09
C TRP A 423 21.64 -18.11 -12.58
N VAL A 424 21.22 -16.88 -12.85
CA VAL A 424 21.01 -16.38 -14.22
C VAL A 424 22.35 -16.21 -14.93
N GLY A 425 23.39 -15.74 -14.23
CA GLY A 425 24.73 -15.61 -14.77
C GLY A 425 25.34 -16.94 -15.19
N ILE A 426 25.22 -17.98 -14.35
CA ILE A 426 25.67 -19.33 -14.71
C ILE A 426 24.91 -19.84 -15.94
N LEU A 427 23.57 -19.71 -15.96
CA LEU A 427 22.79 -20.12 -17.13
C LEU A 427 23.20 -19.37 -18.40
N LEU A 428 23.45 -18.06 -18.30
CA LEU A 428 23.92 -17.25 -19.42
C LEU A 428 25.30 -17.72 -19.89
N VAL A 429 26.26 -17.92 -18.99
CA VAL A 429 27.61 -18.42 -19.33
C VAL A 429 27.51 -19.79 -19.98
N CYS A 430 26.69 -20.69 -19.44
CA CYS A 430 26.44 -22.01 -20.01
C CYS A 430 25.88 -21.93 -21.44
N GLN A 431 24.90 -21.04 -21.68
CA GLN A 431 24.32 -20.84 -23.00
C GLN A 431 25.32 -20.21 -23.96
N LEU A 432 26.06 -19.19 -23.53
CA LEU A 432 27.12 -18.56 -24.33
C LEU A 432 28.21 -19.57 -24.69
N TYR A 433 28.65 -20.42 -23.75
CA TYR A 433 29.62 -21.47 -24.04
C TYR A 433 29.10 -22.46 -25.08
N GLN A 434 27.83 -22.88 -24.98
CA GLN A 434 27.23 -23.78 -25.97
C GLN A 434 27.23 -23.18 -27.38
N VAL A 435 26.82 -21.92 -27.52
CA VAL A 435 26.71 -21.33 -28.86
C VAL A 435 28.06 -20.85 -29.38
N MET A 436 28.92 -20.28 -28.52
CA MET A 436 30.24 -19.79 -28.94
C MET A 436 31.21 -20.93 -29.20
N TRP A 437 31.37 -21.85 -28.23
CA TRP A 437 32.45 -22.82 -28.25
C TRP A 437 32.05 -24.13 -28.90
N LEU A 438 30.85 -24.62 -28.60
CA LEU A 438 30.33 -25.84 -29.22
C LEU A 438 29.63 -25.57 -30.56
N ALA A 439 29.26 -24.33 -30.85
CA ALA A 439 28.51 -23.92 -32.05
C ALA A 439 27.20 -24.70 -32.22
N MET A 440 26.52 -24.97 -31.11
CA MET A 440 25.27 -25.73 -31.10
C MET A 440 24.24 -25.00 -30.25
N THR A 441 23.00 -24.98 -30.74
CA THR A 441 21.87 -24.59 -29.91
C THR A 441 21.56 -25.69 -28.89
N THR A 442 20.89 -25.31 -27.79
CA THR A 442 20.36 -26.29 -26.83
C THR A 442 19.49 -27.34 -27.53
N ASN A 443 18.68 -26.96 -28.53
CA ASN A 443 17.83 -27.88 -29.27
C ASN A 443 18.65 -28.87 -30.13
N GLU A 444 19.70 -28.41 -30.82
CA GLU A 444 20.60 -29.27 -31.59
C GLU A 444 21.33 -30.25 -30.70
N ARG A 445 21.88 -29.80 -29.57
CA ARG A 445 22.54 -30.68 -28.60
C ARG A 445 21.60 -31.78 -28.11
N LEU A 446 20.39 -31.37 -27.75
CA LEU A 446 19.37 -32.28 -27.22
C LEU A 446 18.90 -33.26 -28.30
N ASN A 447 18.78 -32.83 -29.54
CA ASN A 447 18.26 -33.62 -30.65
C ASN A 447 19.36 -34.06 -31.63
N ALA A 448 20.62 -34.13 -31.19
CA ALA A 448 21.76 -34.37 -32.06
C ALA A 448 21.58 -35.61 -32.94
N HIS A 449 21.02 -36.68 -32.36
CA HIS A 449 20.70 -37.93 -33.07
C HIS A 449 19.74 -37.81 -34.27
N ARG A 450 19.07 -36.66 -34.44
CA ARG A 450 18.07 -36.41 -35.49
C ARG A 450 18.64 -35.64 -36.68
N TYR A 451 19.79 -35.02 -36.52
CA TYR A 451 20.38 -34.17 -37.55
C TYR A 451 21.43 -34.97 -38.31
N LYS A 452 21.20 -35.16 -39.60
CA LYS A 452 22.06 -35.98 -40.48
C LYS A 452 23.50 -35.48 -40.51
N TYR A 453 23.73 -34.17 -40.38
CA TYR A 453 25.05 -33.55 -40.35
C TYR A 453 25.84 -33.81 -39.06
N PHE A 454 25.22 -34.32 -38.00
CA PHE A 454 25.94 -34.85 -36.84
C PHE A 454 26.30 -36.35 -36.99
N HIS A 455 25.94 -36.98 -38.13
CA HIS A 455 26.10 -38.41 -38.40
C HIS A 455 26.83 -38.73 -39.71
N SER A 456 27.28 -37.74 -40.47
CA SER A 456 27.95 -38.00 -41.75
C SER A 456 29.34 -38.61 -41.53
N GLU A 457 29.55 -39.81 -42.08
CA GLU A 457 30.83 -40.54 -42.19
C GLU A 457 31.92 -39.79 -42.99
N ASP A 458 31.64 -38.57 -43.49
CA ASP A 458 32.55 -37.78 -44.31
C ASP A 458 33.56 -36.94 -43.50
N GLN A 459 33.55 -36.98 -42.16
CA GLN A 459 34.61 -36.31 -41.35
C GLN A 459 35.93 -37.11 -41.32
N ASP A 460 35.95 -38.37 -41.75
CA ASP A 460 37.13 -39.24 -41.73
C ASP A 460 38.01 -39.15 -42.99
N LYS A 461 37.72 -38.26 -43.96
CA LYS A 461 38.39 -38.27 -45.28
C LYS A 461 39.48 -37.21 -45.51
N GLU A 462 39.71 -36.25 -44.60
CA GLU A 462 40.64 -35.14 -44.90
C GLU A 462 41.98 -35.11 -44.15
N VAL A 463 42.33 -36.12 -43.35
CA VAL A 463 43.72 -36.23 -42.86
C VAL A 463 44.24 -37.65 -43.01
N GLY A 464 44.77 -37.92 -44.20
CA GLY A 464 45.73 -39.00 -44.39
C GLY A 464 47.05 -38.64 -43.73
N HIS A 465 47.22 -39.01 -42.46
CA HIS A 465 48.54 -39.34 -41.93
C HIS A 465 48.44 -40.52 -40.98
N SER A 466 49.04 -41.62 -41.41
CA SER A 466 49.30 -42.82 -40.64
C SER A 466 50.17 -42.49 -39.43
N HIS A 467 49.60 -42.59 -38.24
CA HIS A 467 50.35 -43.00 -37.06
C HIS A 467 49.55 -44.07 -36.34
N ASP A 468 50.16 -45.24 -36.30
CA ASP A 468 49.76 -46.45 -35.59
C ASP A 468 49.96 -46.17 -34.10
N ASP A 469 48.87 -46.00 -33.36
CA ASP A 469 48.75 -46.23 -31.92
C ASP A 469 47.26 -46.21 -31.55
N GLY A 470 46.79 -47.32 -30.99
CA GLY A 470 45.38 -47.65 -30.81
C GLY A 470 44.60 -46.84 -29.78
N GLU A 471 44.41 -45.54 -30.01
CA GLU A 471 43.44 -44.71 -29.28
C GLU A 471 42.47 -44.05 -30.26
N LYS A 472 41.25 -44.62 -30.38
CA LYS A 472 40.17 -44.00 -31.16
C LYS A 472 39.77 -42.68 -30.50
N CYS A 473 40.32 -41.56 -30.95
CA CYS A 473 39.80 -40.23 -30.64
C CYS A 473 38.35 -40.16 -31.14
N LYS A 474 37.38 -40.19 -30.22
CA LYS A 474 35.97 -39.90 -30.55
C LYS A 474 35.87 -38.45 -31.01
N HIS A 475 35.92 -38.19 -32.32
CA HIS A 475 35.64 -36.87 -32.87
C HIS A 475 34.24 -36.41 -32.41
N GLN A 476 34.18 -35.31 -31.65
CA GLN A 476 32.90 -34.69 -31.28
C GLN A 476 32.23 -34.17 -32.56
N PRO A 477 30.93 -34.43 -32.79
CA PRO A 477 30.22 -33.95 -33.97
C PRO A 477 30.27 -32.41 -34.02
N LYS A 478 31.09 -31.85 -34.91
CA LYS A 478 31.17 -30.40 -35.10
C LYS A 478 30.00 -29.94 -35.96
N SER A 479 29.25 -28.97 -35.45
CA SER A 479 28.22 -28.28 -36.20
C SER A 479 28.82 -27.64 -37.46
N PRO A 480 28.20 -27.78 -38.64
CA PRO A 480 28.68 -27.15 -39.88
C PRO A 480 28.62 -25.61 -39.81
N PHE A 481 27.96 -25.06 -38.79
CA PHE A 481 27.82 -23.62 -38.56
C PHE A 481 28.92 -23.03 -37.66
N ASN A 482 29.89 -23.84 -37.22
CA ASN A 482 30.96 -23.36 -36.34
C ASN A 482 31.98 -22.50 -37.11
N ARG A 483 32.05 -21.20 -36.81
CA ARG A 483 33.04 -20.26 -37.37
C ARG A 483 34.13 -19.86 -36.37
N GLY A 484 34.22 -20.60 -35.27
CA GLY A 484 35.08 -20.31 -34.14
C GLY A 484 34.44 -19.35 -33.13
N PRO A 485 34.93 -19.33 -31.87
CA PRO A 485 34.24 -18.68 -30.75
C PRO A 485 33.95 -17.19 -30.93
N LEU A 486 34.91 -16.45 -31.49
CA LEU A 486 34.80 -15.01 -31.70
C LEU A 486 33.77 -14.67 -32.81
N SER A 487 33.81 -15.42 -33.91
CA SER A 487 32.86 -15.26 -35.03
C SER A 487 31.44 -15.65 -34.62
N ASN A 488 31.29 -16.75 -33.88
CA ASN A 488 30.00 -17.20 -33.36
C ASN A 488 29.39 -16.16 -32.39
N LEU A 489 30.22 -15.54 -31.54
CA LEU A 489 29.79 -14.46 -30.66
C LEU A 489 29.32 -13.22 -31.44
N ILE A 490 30.06 -12.84 -32.48
CA ILE A 490 29.71 -11.73 -33.39
C ILE A 490 28.39 -12.01 -34.12
N ASP A 491 28.19 -13.25 -34.58
CA ASP A 491 26.97 -13.67 -35.27
C ASP A 491 25.74 -13.58 -34.34
N ILE A 492 25.86 -13.96 -33.06
CA ILE A 492 24.77 -13.85 -32.07
C ILE A 492 24.47 -12.41 -31.69
N LEU A 493 25.52 -11.61 -31.41
CA LEU A 493 25.35 -10.23 -30.95
C LEU A 493 24.96 -9.29 -32.10
N GLY A 494 25.14 -9.71 -33.36
CA GLY A 494 24.86 -8.89 -34.54
C GLY A 494 25.78 -7.67 -34.66
N ILE A 495 26.95 -7.70 -34.01
CA ILE A 495 27.88 -6.56 -33.93
C ILE A 495 28.95 -6.68 -35.01
N SER A 496 29.14 -5.65 -35.81
CA SER A 496 30.30 -5.55 -36.72
C SER A 496 31.45 -4.80 -36.06
N PHE A 497 32.66 -5.36 -36.05
CA PHE A 497 33.85 -4.70 -35.51
C PHE A 497 34.66 -4.05 -36.64
N CYS A 498 34.51 -2.74 -36.81
CA CYS A 498 35.28 -1.90 -37.74
C CYS A 498 35.47 -2.49 -39.15
N GLY A 499 34.50 -3.24 -39.66
CA GLY A 499 34.55 -3.88 -40.98
C GLY A 499 35.43 -5.14 -41.09
N LEU A 500 36.25 -5.47 -40.09
CA LEU A 500 37.16 -6.64 -40.04
C LEU A 500 36.41 -7.93 -39.71
N LEU A 501 35.39 -7.85 -38.85
CA LEU A 501 34.51 -8.96 -38.51
C LEU A 501 33.06 -8.52 -38.70
N ARG A 502 32.29 -9.31 -39.45
CA ARG A 502 30.89 -9.02 -39.78
C ARG A 502 30.00 -10.23 -39.44
N PRO A 503 28.80 -10.00 -38.88
CA PRO A 503 27.84 -11.05 -38.65
C PRO A 503 27.38 -11.66 -39.98
N ASN A 504 27.32 -12.99 -40.06
CA ASN A 504 26.79 -13.68 -41.22
C ASN A 504 25.26 -13.65 -41.17
N LYS A 505 24.64 -12.82 -42.03
CA LYS A 505 23.19 -12.79 -42.23
C LYS A 505 22.76 -14.00 -43.06
N VAL A 506 22.90 -15.20 -42.50
CA VAL A 506 22.28 -16.39 -43.10
C VAL A 506 20.80 -16.35 -42.75
N ASP A 507 19.92 -16.36 -43.76
CA ASP A 507 18.49 -16.47 -43.55
C ASP A 507 18.10 -17.93 -43.30
N TRP A 508 18.03 -18.29 -42.02
CA TRP A 508 17.75 -19.64 -41.56
C TRP A 508 16.37 -20.19 -41.96
N LYS A 509 15.47 -19.34 -42.48
CA LYS A 509 14.14 -19.79 -42.95
C LYS A 509 14.18 -20.47 -44.31
N ASN A 510 15.22 -20.20 -45.12
CA ASN A 510 15.21 -20.51 -46.55
C ASN A 510 16.23 -21.56 -46.99
N LEU A 511 17.03 -22.13 -46.07
CA LEU A 511 18.19 -22.96 -46.43
C LEU A 511 18.05 -24.48 -46.18
N TYR A 512 16.88 -25.00 -45.80
CA TYR A 512 16.72 -26.44 -45.57
C TYR A 512 15.47 -27.03 -46.23
N ASP A 513 15.69 -27.69 -47.38
CA ASP A 513 14.86 -28.82 -47.79
C ASP A 513 15.23 -30.02 -46.91
N VAL A 514 14.30 -30.46 -46.06
CA VAL A 514 14.45 -31.70 -45.29
C VAL A 514 14.14 -32.86 -46.26
N PRO A 515 15.11 -33.70 -46.66
CA PRO A 515 14.81 -34.82 -47.53
C PRO A 515 14.17 -35.93 -46.68
N GLY A 516 12.85 -36.02 -46.69
CA GLY A 516 12.09 -37.08 -46.04
C GLY A 516 10.71 -36.64 -45.56
N LYS A 517 9.67 -37.37 -45.98
CA LYS A 517 8.23 -37.06 -45.84
C LYS A 517 7.87 -36.32 -44.52
N PRO A 518 7.23 -35.13 -44.61
CA PRO A 518 7.05 -34.20 -43.49
C PRO A 518 6.07 -34.67 -42.38
N GLU A 519 5.22 -35.66 -42.65
CA GLU A 519 4.11 -36.00 -41.76
C GLU A 519 4.51 -36.77 -40.49
N ASN A 520 5.61 -37.54 -40.51
CA ASN A 520 6.05 -38.34 -39.36
C ASN A 520 6.99 -37.59 -38.41
N LEU A 521 7.67 -36.54 -38.89
CA LEU A 521 8.69 -35.82 -38.10
C LEU A 521 8.08 -34.80 -37.13
N LEU A 522 7.02 -34.10 -37.56
CA LEU A 522 6.27 -33.14 -36.74
C LEU A 522 5.56 -33.84 -35.56
N ARG A 523 5.12 -35.09 -35.77
CA ARG A 523 4.47 -35.90 -34.73
C ARG A 523 5.44 -36.35 -33.64
N ARG A 524 6.71 -36.62 -33.96
CA ARG A 524 7.78 -36.95 -33.00
C ARG A 524 8.37 -35.72 -32.29
N MET A 525 8.34 -34.53 -32.90
CA MET A 525 8.84 -33.28 -32.30
C MET A 525 8.07 -32.85 -31.04
N ARG A 526 6.76 -33.08 -31.00
CA ARG A 526 5.90 -32.66 -29.88
C ARG A 526 6.04 -33.52 -28.60
N LEU A 527 6.64 -34.71 -28.69
CA LEU A 527 6.66 -35.69 -27.58
C LEU A 527 7.91 -35.60 -26.68
N ASN A 528 9.01 -34.99 -27.13
CA ASN A 528 10.32 -35.11 -26.47
C ASN A 528 10.88 -33.82 -25.83
N VAL A 529 10.16 -32.69 -25.92
CA VAL A 529 10.63 -31.41 -25.33
C VAL A 529 10.52 -31.42 -23.79
N ALA A 530 9.56 -32.15 -23.23
CA ALA A 530 9.34 -32.19 -21.77
C ALA A 530 10.38 -33.01 -20.99
N ARG A 531 10.99 -34.04 -21.59
CA ARG A 531 11.89 -34.97 -20.87
C ARG A 531 13.33 -34.46 -20.76
N LYS A 532 13.69 -33.38 -21.45
CA LYS A 532 15.10 -32.99 -21.70
C LYS A 532 15.64 -31.83 -20.86
N THR A 533 14.77 -31.09 -20.16
CA THR A 533 15.20 -29.99 -19.27
C THR A 533 15.99 -30.50 -18.07
N ILE A 534 15.73 -31.73 -17.59
CA ILE A 534 16.49 -32.37 -16.51
C ILE A 534 17.85 -32.89 -17.02
N ASN A 535 17.93 -33.43 -18.24
CA ASN A 535 19.20 -33.89 -18.83
C ASN A 535 20.18 -32.73 -19.13
N LEU A 536 19.68 -31.50 -19.29
CA LEU A 536 20.53 -30.31 -19.41
C LEU A 536 21.39 -30.08 -18.16
N PHE A 537 20.85 -30.28 -16.96
CA PHE A 537 21.63 -30.19 -15.72
C PHE A 537 22.55 -31.41 -15.53
N LYS A 538 22.08 -32.64 -15.84
CA LYS A 538 22.89 -33.87 -15.71
C LYS A 538 24.13 -33.92 -16.60
N ILE A 539 24.04 -33.32 -17.79
CA ILE A 539 25.13 -33.31 -18.77
C ILE A 539 26.11 -32.15 -18.51
N PHE A 540 25.64 -31.05 -17.91
CA PHE A 540 26.49 -29.89 -17.66
C PHE A 540 27.53 -30.11 -16.57
N ILE A 541 27.28 -31.02 -15.63
CA ILE A 541 28.20 -31.23 -14.51
C ILE A 541 29.05 -32.50 -14.64
N ASN A 542 28.63 -33.44 -15.49
CA ASN A 542 29.43 -34.63 -15.81
C ASN A 542 30.64 -34.35 -16.74
N TYR A 543 30.91 -33.10 -17.10
CA TYR A 543 32.20 -32.72 -17.68
C TYR A 543 33.09 -32.19 -16.55
N ARG A 544 34.08 -33.00 -16.16
CA ARG A 544 35.27 -32.52 -15.44
C ARG A 544 35.75 -31.23 -16.11
N PHE A 545 35.82 -30.16 -15.33
CA PHE A 545 36.68 -29.01 -15.63
C PHE A 545 38.13 -29.47 -15.79
#